data_AF-A0A9E4CUP8-F1
#
_entry.id   AF-A0A9E4CUP8-F1
#
_cell.length_a   1.000
_cell.length_b   1.000
_cell.length_c   1.000
_cell.angle_alpha   90.00
_cell.angle_beta   90.00
_cell.angle_gamma   90.00
#
_symmetry.space_group_name_H-M   'P 1'
#
loop_
_entity.id
_entity.type
_entity.pdbx_description
1 polymer ?
#
loop_
_entity_poly.entity_id
_entity_poly.type
_entity_poly.pdbx_seq_one_letter_code
_entity_poly.pdbx_strand_id
1 'polypeptide(L)'
;PDDEVGEYFSQFYESVRHDREVTWSSEYASRIVRHTFDRTSPIAQFATVPRAFVFIQRINLGLYALLGELGASGNYRRMAEELWPFVGGPPSTSLAEQEQAWLAAAPLRPHMSL
;
A
#
# COMPACT_ATOMS: atom_id res chain seq x y z
N PRO A 1 13.46 -18.92 2.08
CA PRO A 1 12.00 -18.75 2.27
C PRO A 1 11.63 -17.30 2.60
N ASP A 2 12.22 -16.72 3.65
CA ASP A 2 11.90 -15.35 4.09
C ASP A 2 12.37 -14.28 3.11
N ASP A 3 13.54 -14.48 2.49
CA ASP A 3 14.09 -13.55 1.48
C ASP A 3 13.23 -13.50 0.20
N GLU A 4 12.72 -14.65 -0.26
CA GLU A 4 11.86 -14.73 -1.44
C GLU A 4 10.46 -14.13 -1.19
N VAL A 5 9.95 -14.28 0.05
CA VAL A 5 8.71 -13.61 0.49
C VAL A 5 8.93 -12.09 0.56
N GLY A 6 10.07 -11.66 1.11
CA GLY A 6 10.48 -10.26 1.14
C GLY A 6 10.59 -9.66 -0.27
N GLU A 7 11.19 -10.39 -1.21
CA GLU A 7 11.35 -9.96 -2.61
C GLU A 7 10.00 -9.86 -3.33
N TYR A 8 9.11 -10.85 -3.14
CA TYR A 8 7.74 -10.82 -3.68
C TYR A 8 6.94 -9.62 -3.15
N PHE A 9 7.06 -9.31 -1.86
CA PHE A 9 6.36 -8.16 -1.28
C PHE A 9 7.04 -6.81 -1.57
N SER A 10 8.36 -6.78 -1.82
CA SER A 10 9.14 -5.55 -2.02
C SER A 10 8.66 -4.68 -3.18
N GLN A 11 8.10 -5.31 -4.23
CA GLN A 11 7.59 -4.58 -5.40
C GLN A 11 6.30 -3.81 -5.10
N PHE A 12 5.49 -4.26 -4.14
CA PHE A 12 4.31 -3.51 -3.68
C PHE A 12 4.69 -2.25 -2.89
N TYR A 13 5.91 -2.21 -2.36
CA TYR A 13 6.39 -1.11 -1.54
C TYR A 13 7.24 -0.08 -2.29
N GLU A 14 7.48 -0.26 -3.60
CA GLU A 14 8.36 0.63 -4.35
C GLU A 14 7.92 2.10 -4.28
N SER A 15 6.61 2.36 -4.39
CA SER A 15 6.02 3.71 -4.32
C SER A 15 6.19 4.37 -2.96
N VAL A 16 6.25 3.60 -1.88
CA VAL A 16 6.44 4.08 -0.49
C VAL A 16 7.87 3.89 0.01
N ARG A 17 8.79 3.43 -0.83
CA ARG A 17 10.16 3.11 -0.43
C ARG A 17 11.03 4.35 -0.22
N HIS A 18 10.78 5.40 -1.00
CA HIS A 18 11.59 6.62 -0.99
C HIS A 18 10.70 7.83 -0.78
N ASP A 19 11.18 8.82 -0.01
CA ASP A 19 10.55 10.13 0.14
C ASP A 19 10.70 10.93 -1.16
N ARG A 20 9.83 10.67 -2.12
CA ARG A 20 9.79 11.35 -3.42
C ARG A 20 8.38 11.32 -3.99
N GLU A 21 8.09 12.26 -4.88
CA GLU A 21 6.88 12.18 -5.69
C GLU A 21 6.97 11.04 -6.70
N VAL A 22 5.85 10.33 -6.84
CA VAL A 22 5.65 9.27 -7.82
C VAL A 22 4.32 9.53 -8.52
N THR A 23 4.28 9.35 -9.84
CA THR A 23 3.04 9.33 -10.61
C THR A 23 2.74 7.90 -11.02
N TRP A 24 1.52 7.44 -10.73
CA TRP A 24 1.02 6.17 -11.21
C TRP A 24 0.69 6.28 -12.69
N SER A 25 1.45 5.58 -13.52
CA SER A 25 1.09 5.40 -14.93
C SER A 25 0.27 4.13 -15.12
N SER A 26 -0.58 4.13 -16.15
CA SER A 26 -1.32 2.93 -16.58
C SER A 26 -0.37 1.75 -16.88
N GLU A 27 0.84 2.03 -17.38
CA GLU A 27 1.89 1.03 -17.63
C GLU A 27 2.47 0.44 -16.32
N TYR A 28 2.67 1.28 -15.29
CA TYR A 28 3.14 0.87 -13.97
C TYR A 28 2.09 -0.01 -13.25
N ALA A 29 0.82 0.40 -13.28
CA ALA A 29 -0.29 -0.40 -12.77
C ALA A 29 -0.40 -1.76 -13.49
N SER A 30 -0.26 -1.76 -14.82
CA SER A 30 -0.27 -2.97 -15.63
C SER A 30 0.88 -3.93 -15.32
N ARG A 31 2.09 -3.42 -15.02
CA ARG A 31 3.23 -4.24 -14.58
C ARG A 31 2.99 -4.91 -13.23
N ILE A 32 2.47 -4.16 -12.25
CA ILE A 32 2.17 -4.70 -10.90
C ILE A 32 1.11 -5.80 -10.98
N VAL A 33 0.06 -5.61 -11.80
CA VAL A 33 -0.97 -6.63 -12.02
C VAL A 33 -0.37 -7.88 -12.66
N ARG A 34 0.42 -7.74 -13.74
CA ARG A 34 1.05 -8.89 -14.42
C ARG A 34 1.97 -9.67 -13.51
N HIS A 35 2.77 -9.00 -12.67
CA HIS A 35 3.68 -9.65 -11.74
C HIS A 35 2.95 -10.32 -10.58
N THR A 36 1.92 -9.68 -10.02
CA THR A 36 1.06 -10.24 -8.96
C THR A 36 0.48 -11.61 -9.35
N PHE A 37 0.09 -11.75 -10.63
CA PHE A 37 -0.51 -12.97 -11.16
C PHE A 37 0.47 -13.90 -11.87
N ASP A 38 1.78 -13.65 -11.81
CA ASP A 38 2.77 -14.54 -12.40
C ASP A 38 2.84 -15.86 -11.63
N ARG A 39 2.21 -16.88 -12.21
CA ARG A 39 2.08 -18.24 -11.66
C ARG A 39 3.27 -19.14 -11.97
N THR A 40 4.29 -18.63 -12.65
CA THR A 40 5.50 -19.42 -12.97
C THR A 40 6.44 -19.56 -11.77
N SER A 41 6.24 -18.76 -10.70
CA SER A 41 7.03 -18.86 -9.47
C SER A 41 6.76 -20.18 -8.72
N PRO A 42 7.81 -20.96 -8.37
CA PRO A 42 7.70 -22.21 -7.60
C PRO A 42 7.02 -22.07 -6.24
N ILE A 43 6.83 -20.84 -5.74
CA ILE A 43 6.27 -20.51 -4.42
C ILE A 43 4.73 -20.48 -4.44
N ALA A 44 4.13 -20.26 -5.62
CA ALA A 44 2.67 -20.13 -5.77
C ALA A 44 1.87 -21.38 -5.34
N GLN A 45 2.51 -22.55 -5.36
CA GLN A 45 1.91 -23.83 -4.97
C GLN A 45 1.96 -24.12 -3.46
N PHE A 46 2.82 -23.41 -2.71
CA PHE A 46 2.99 -23.59 -1.26
C PHE A 46 2.33 -22.47 -0.44
N ALA A 47 1.92 -21.38 -1.08
CA ALA A 47 1.21 -20.29 -0.42
C ALA A 47 -0.26 -20.66 -0.20
N THR A 48 -0.57 -21.32 0.92
CA THR A 48 -1.95 -21.32 1.44
C THR A 48 -2.25 -19.91 1.97
N VAL A 49 -2.52 -18.98 1.06
CA VAL A 49 -2.75 -17.57 1.41
C VAL A 49 -4.04 -17.50 2.24
N PRO A 50 -4.01 -16.98 3.47
CA PRO A 50 -5.21 -16.85 4.29
C PRO A 50 -6.27 -16.04 3.54
N ARG A 51 -7.55 -16.41 3.64
CA ARG A 51 -8.64 -15.75 2.88
C ARG A 51 -8.62 -14.23 3.01
N ALA A 52 -8.28 -13.70 4.19
CA ALA A 52 -8.14 -12.26 4.43
C ALA A 52 -7.12 -11.58 3.50
N PHE A 53 -6.00 -12.23 3.20
CA PHE A 53 -4.96 -11.70 2.31
C PHE A 53 -5.41 -11.70 0.85
N VAL A 54 -6.27 -12.64 0.44
CA VAL A 54 -6.89 -12.62 -0.90
C VAL A 54 -7.81 -11.42 -1.07
N PHE A 55 -8.58 -11.06 -0.04
CA PHE A 55 -9.43 -9.87 -0.05
C PHE A 55 -8.61 -8.60 -0.15
N ILE A 56 -7.56 -8.47 0.66
CA ILE A 56 -6.64 -7.32 0.62
C ILE A 56 -5.99 -7.20 -0.76
N GLN A 57 -5.55 -8.32 -1.36
CA GLN A 57 -4.94 -8.26 -2.68
C GLN A 57 -5.90 -7.78 -3.78
N ARG A 58 -7.18 -8.13 -3.70
CA ARG A 58 -8.18 -7.62 -4.65
C ARG A 58 -8.41 -6.12 -4.50
N ILE A 59 -8.41 -5.60 -3.27
CA ILE A 59 -8.53 -4.16 -3.01
C ILE A 59 -7.31 -3.43 -3.57
N ASN A 60 -6.10 -3.92 -3.30
CA ASN A 60 -4.85 -3.32 -3.79
C ASN A 60 -4.82 -3.25 -5.32
N LEU A 61 -5.16 -4.36 -6.01
CA LEU A 61 -5.17 -4.40 -7.47
C LEU A 61 -6.20 -3.45 -8.09
N GLY A 62 -7.41 -3.39 -7.52
CA GLY A 62 -8.43 -2.44 -7.95
C GLY A 62 -7.99 -0.99 -7.75
N LEU A 63 -7.37 -0.71 -6.60
CA LEU A 63 -6.84 0.62 -6.29
C LEU A 63 -5.71 1.02 -7.25
N TYR A 64 -4.76 0.13 -7.55
CA TYR A 64 -3.69 0.42 -8.50
C TYR A 64 -4.20 0.71 -9.91
N ALA A 65 -5.24 0.00 -10.36
CA ALA A 65 -5.89 0.28 -11.63
C ALA A 65 -6.48 1.70 -11.67
N LEU A 66 -7.22 2.09 -10.63
CA LEU A 66 -7.78 3.44 -10.51
C LEU A 66 -6.69 4.53 -10.43
N LEU A 67 -5.64 4.31 -9.64
CA LEU A 67 -4.52 5.25 -9.52
C LEU A 67 -3.80 5.43 -10.86
N GLY A 68 -3.59 4.35 -11.61
CA GLY A 68 -3.00 4.39 -12.94
C GLY A 68 -3.88 5.07 -13.98
N GLU A 69 -5.20 4.87 -13.93
CA GLU A 69 -6.17 5.54 -14.81
C GLU A 69 -6.26 7.04 -14.54
N LEU A 70 -6.25 7.45 -13.27
CA LEU A 70 -6.32 8.85 -12.87
C LEU A 70 -4.98 9.60 -13.05
N GLY A 71 -3.88 8.90 -13.36
CA GLY A 71 -2.55 9.49 -13.37
C GLY A 71 -2.18 10.06 -11.99
N ALA A 72 -2.60 9.37 -10.91
CA ALA A 72 -2.48 9.88 -9.56
C ALA A 72 -1.01 10.16 -9.22
N SER A 73 -0.74 11.35 -8.69
CA SER A 73 0.60 11.79 -8.33
C SER A 73 0.63 12.22 -6.87
N GLY A 74 1.73 11.91 -6.19
CA GLY A 74 1.94 12.35 -4.83
C GLY A 74 3.13 11.66 -4.17
N ASN A 75 3.41 12.08 -2.94
CA ASN A 75 4.44 11.48 -2.12
C ASN A 75 3.85 10.37 -1.24
N TYR A 76 3.80 9.16 -1.79
CA TYR A 76 3.20 8.00 -1.14
C TYR A 76 3.96 7.57 0.13
N ARG A 77 5.26 7.86 0.24
CA ARG A 77 6.02 7.62 1.46
C ARG A 77 5.47 8.44 2.62
N ARG A 78 5.27 9.75 2.42
CA ARG A 78 4.74 10.64 3.48
C ARG A 78 3.31 10.28 3.86
N MET A 79 2.46 9.98 2.87
CA MET A 79 1.11 9.47 3.12
C MET A 79 1.14 8.17 3.94
N ALA A 80 2.10 7.28 3.70
CA ALA A 80 2.22 6.05 4.49
C ALA A 80 2.71 6.31 5.92
N GLU A 81 3.63 7.27 6.11
CA GLU A 81 4.14 7.67 7.43
C GLU A 81 3.05 8.29 8.32
N GLU A 82 2.08 9.01 7.74
CA GLU A 82 0.87 9.46 8.45
C GLU A 82 0.08 8.29 9.05
N LEU A 83 -0.08 7.21 8.27
CA LEU A 83 -0.92 6.06 8.61
C LEU A 83 -0.22 5.04 9.51
N TRP A 84 1.11 4.93 9.44
CA TRP A 84 1.86 3.96 10.24
C TRP A 84 1.86 4.36 11.72
N PRO A 85 1.24 3.57 12.62
CA PRO A 85 1.08 3.96 14.03
C PRO A 85 2.40 4.17 14.78
N PHE A 86 3.46 3.49 14.32
CA PHE A 86 4.80 3.58 14.89
C PHE A 86 5.62 4.75 14.34
N VAL A 87 5.17 5.43 13.27
CA VAL A 87 5.80 6.64 12.75
C VAL A 87 4.98 7.87 13.14
N GLY A 88 3.68 7.87 12.86
CA GLY A 88 2.79 9.00 13.16
C GLY A 88 3.27 10.30 12.52
N GLY A 89 3.66 10.23 11.25
CA GLY A 89 4.20 11.36 10.49
C GLY A 89 3.22 12.55 10.40
N PRO A 90 3.73 13.76 10.14
CA PRO A 90 2.87 14.94 10.00
C PRO A 90 1.99 14.82 8.74
N PRO A 91 0.82 15.50 8.70
CA PRO A 91 -0.02 15.52 7.51
C PRO A 91 0.75 16.10 6.32
N SER A 92 0.69 15.41 5.18
CA SER A 92 1.42 15.75 3.95
C SER A 92 0.49 16.01 2.76
N THR A 93 -0.82 15.88 2.97
CA THR A 93 -1.85 16.15 1.96
C THR A 93 -2.90 17.10 2.52
N SER A 94 -3.60 17.83 1.65
CA SER A 94 -4.71 18.69 2.09
C SER A 94 -5.84 17.91 2.77
N LEU A 95 -6.02 16.63 2.43
CA LEU A 95 -6.98 15.76 3.13
C LEU A 95 -6.50 15.46 4.55
N ALA A 96 -5.22 15.10 4.70
CA ALA A 96 -4.60 14.80 5.98
C ALA A 96 -4.58 16.01 6.93
N GLU A 97 -4.44 17.22 6.40
CA GLU A 97 -4.55 18.46 7.18
C GLU A 97 -5.98 18.66 7.70
N GLN A 98 -6.99 18.40 6.87
CA GLN A 98 -8.40 18.56 7.22
C GLN A 98 -8.88 17.54 8.25
N GLU A 99 -8.38 16.31 8.21
CA GLU A 99 -8.80 15.26 9.15
C GLU A 99 -8.27 15.48 10.58
N GLN A 100 -7.25 16.33 10.78
CA GLN A 100 -6.66 16.55 12.11
C GLN A 100 -7.70 17.03 13.14
N ALA A 101 -8.64 17.87 12.72
CA ALA A 101 -9.71 18.34 13.59
C ALA A 101 -10.63 17.20 14.04
N TRP A 102 -10.89 16.24 13.16
CA TRP A 102 -11.68 15.05 13.46
C TRP A 102 -10.91 14.08 14.39
N LEU A 103 -9.63 13.83 14.11
CA LEU A 103 -8.78 12.98 14.95
C LEU A 103 -8.65 13.53 16.37
N ALA A 104 -8.48 14.85 16.52
CA ALA A 104 -8.41 15.51 17.82
C ALA A 104 -9.74 15.43 18.62
N ALA A 105 -10.87 15.34 17.92
CA ALA A 105 -12.19 15.21 18.53
C ALA A 105 -12.62 13.76 18.79
N ALA A 106 -11.96 12.78 18.17
CA ALA A 106 -12.31 11.37 18.28
C ALA A 106 -11.89 10.81 19.65
N PRO A 107 -12.77 10.08 20.38
CA PRO A 107 -12.36 9.42 21.60
C PRO A 107 -11.31 8.34 21.29
N LEU A 108 -10.19 8.38 22.02
CA LEU A 108 -9.10 7.41 21.92
C LEU A 108 -9.67 5.99 22.02
N ARG A 109 -9.64 5.26 20.90
CA ARG A 109 -9.95 3.83 20.91
C ARG A 109 -8.74 3.11 21.51
N PRO A 110 -8.91 2.26 22.54
CA PRO A 110 -7.80 1.47 23.05
C PRO A 110 -7.26 0.58 21.93
N HIS A 111 -5.97 0.72 21.66
CA HIS A 111 -5.26 -0.01 20.61
C HIS A 111 -5.38 -1.51 20.92
N MET A 112 -5.93 -2.29 19.99
CA MET A 112 -5.98 -3.75 20.10
C MET A 112 -4.54 -4.26 19.90
N SER A 113 -3.88 -4.66 20.98
CA SER A 113 -2.61 -5.37 20.92
C SER A 113 -2.84 -6.72 20.24
N LEU A 114 -2.19 -6.92 19.09
CA LEU A 114 -2.01 -8.24 18.47
C LEU A 114 -0.77 -8.90 19.06
#